data_AF-A0A0F6R0F1-F1
#
_entry.id   AF-A0A0F6R0F1-F1
#
_cell.length_a   1.000
_cell.length_b   1.000
_cell.length_c   1.000
_cell.angle_alpha   90.00
_cell.angle_beta   90.00
_cell.angle_gamma   90.00
#
_symmetry.space_group_name_H-M   'P 1'
#
loop_
_entity.id
_entity.type
_entity.pdbx_description
1 polymer ?
#
loop_
_entity_poly.entity_id
_entity_poly.type
_entity_poly.pdbx_seq_one_letter_code
_entity_poly.pdbx_strand_id
1 'polypeptide(L)'
;MKSKTASLIAFTTAASIFFTPNALAQNRPPIYTQYGEFTTQDTIPENVLSKEEKTSLEEIDKYLDYQNSSFDYSKAKNNPSIDSHTLNDFTVGLITQEWLIYAQEEELVPLEEKADTLTPFITELRATCSGKNGFQKLPPALLLNSCSATALQNAYTAGAGVATLAAIITSATGVGSIVAATIAGLLTISSGLAGLCNSWGRGIRIFLTGGCWSQ
;
A
#
# COMPACT_ATOMS: atom_id res chain seq x y z
N MET A 1 -67.67 25.70 -4.21
CA MET A 1 -66.24 25.97 -4.50
C MET A 1 -65.49 26.10 -3.17
N LYS A 2 -64.25 25.57 -3.10
CA LYS A 2 -63.32 25.46 -1.94
C LYS A 2 -63.60 24.25 -1.03
N SER A 3 -63.01 23.08 -1.29
CA SER A 3 -61.60 22.62 -1.19
C SER A 3 -61.25 22.18 0.24
N LYS A 4 -60.98 20.87 0.37
CA LYS A 4 -60.58 20.13 1.56
C LYS A 4 -59.13 20.44 1.91
N THR A 5 -58.84 20.85 3.14
CA THR A 5 -57.49 20.88 3.71
C THR A 5 -57.26 19.60 4.51
N ALA A 6 -56.57 18.64 3.88
CA ALA A 6 -56.01 17.48 4.57
C ALA A 6 -54.61 17.85 5.10
N SER A 7 -54.39 17.56 6.37
CA SER A 7 -53.13 17.74 7.09
C SER A 7 -52.05 16.83 6.47
N LEU A 8 -51.01 17.43 5.87
CA LEU A 8 -49.85 16.69 5.38
C LEU A 8 -48.81 16.63 6.49
N ILE A 9 -48.58 15.42 7.01
CA ILE A 9 -47.44 15.07 7.83
C ILE A 9 -46.20 15.17 6.92
N ALA A 10 -45.36 16.16 7.16
CA ALA A 10 -44.09 16.31 6.47
C ALA A 10 -43.12 15.22 6.95
N PHE A 11 -42.90 14.21 6.10
CA PHE A 11 -41.74 13.34 6.21
C PHE A 11 -40.48 14.18 5.99
N THR A 12 -39.64 14.27 7.01
CA THR A 12 -38.29 14.81 6.93
C THR A 12 -37.51 14.06 5.85
N THR A 13 -37.14 14.79 4.80
CA THR A 13 -36.30 14.33 3.70
C THR A 13 -34.96 13.83 4.21
N ALA A 14 -34.63 12.58 3.90
CA ALA A 14 -33.27 12.08 3.94
C ALA A 14 -32.40 12.95 3.04
N ALA A 15 -31.45 13.68 3.63
CA ALA A 15 -30.41 14.35 2.87
C ALA A 15 -29.56 13.26 2.21
N SER A 16 -29.77 13.06 0.91
CA SER A 16 -28.87 12.29 0.06
C SER A 16 -27.51 12.98 0.08
N ILE A 17 -26.58 12.47 0.87
CA ILE A 17 -25.18 12.87 0.80
C ILE A 17 -24.66 12.29 -0.51
N PHE A 18 -24.67 13.10 -1.57
CA PHE A 18 -23.95 12.81 -2.78
C PHE A 18 -22.46 12.80 -2.44
N PHE A 19 -21.87 11.60 -2.33
CA PHE A 19 -20.42 11.44 -2.38
C PHE A 19 -19.94 11.98 -3.72
N THR A 20 -19.41 13.20 -3.73
CA THR A 20 -18.65 13.71 -4.86
C THR A 20 -17.31 12.96 -4.89
N PRO A 21 -16.98 12.18 -5.94
CA PRO A 21 -15.71 11.46 -6.02
C PRO A 21 -14.49 12.39 -6.16
N ASN A 22 -14.70 13.70 -6.30
CA ASN A 22 -13.67 14.68 -6.64
C ASN A 22 -12.81 15.19 -5.47
N ALA A 23 -13.16 14.91 -4.21
CA ALA A 23 -12.29 15.28 -3.08
C ALA A 23 -11.07 14.35 -2.94
N LEU A 24 -11.13 13.15 -3.53
CA LEU A 24 -10.07 12.14 -3.46
C LEU A 24 -8.91 12.39 -4.43
N ALA A 25 -9.04 13.32 -5.38
CA ALA A 25 -8.04 13.53 -6.44
C ALA A 25 -6.96 14.56 -6.07
N GLN A 26 -7.21 15.45 -5.11
CA GLN A 26 -6.38 16.66 -4.92
C GLN A 26 -5.14 16.49 -4.03
N ASN A 27 -4.99 15.34 -3.35
CA ASN A 27 -3.80 15.01 -2.56
C ASN A 27 -3.02 13.79 -3.09
N ARG A 28 -3.33 13.31 -4.30
CA ARG A 28 -2.61 12.18 -4.90
C ARG A 28 -1.38 12.68 -5.66
N PRO A 29 -0.15 12.31 -5.26
CA PRO A 29 1.02 12.74 -5.99
C PRO A 29 1.01 12.08 -7.37
N PRO A 30 1.33 12.83 -8.45
CA PRO A 30 1.59 12.24 -9.75
C PRO A 30 2.76 11.26 -9.65
N ILE A 31 2.59 10.08 -10.23
CA ILE A 31 3.67 9.10 -10.40
C ILE A 31 4.62 9.66 -11.45
N TYR A 32 5.64 10.38 -10.99
CA TYR A 32 6.71 10.88 -11.84
C TYR A 32 7.63 9.71 -12.22
N THR A 33 7.54 9.29 -13.48
CA THR A 33 8.37 8.30 -14.19
C THR A 33 9.83 8.71 -14.36
N GLN A 34 10.38 9.59 -13.52
CA GLN A 34 11.66 10.27 -13.77
C GLN A 34 12.88 9.74 -12.99
N TYR A 35 12.78 8.63 -12.25
CA TYR A 35 13.92 8.16 -11.46
C TYR A 35 14.17 6.65 -11.59
N GLY A 36 14.99 6.31 -12.59
CA GLY A 36 15.92 5.17 -12.61
C GLY A 36 15.33 3.76 -12.46
N GLU A 37 15.44 2.98 -13.52
CA GLU A 37 15.30 1.52 -13.48
C GLU A 37 16.24 0.92 -12.42
N PHE A 38 15.67 0.13 -11.50
CA PHE A 38 16.43 -0.61 -10.49
C PHE A 38 17.13 -1.78 -11.18
N THR A 39 18.45 -1.69 -11.39
CA THR A 39 19.24 -2.85 -11.79
C THR A 39 19.46 -3.73 -10.56
N THR A 40 19.05 -4.98 -10.64
CA THR A 40 19.10 -6.06 -9.62
C THR A 40 20.49 -6.41 -9.08
N GLN A 41 21.50 -5.57 -9.26
CA GLN A 41 22.92 -5.89 -9.08
C GLN A 41 23.49 -5.52 -7.70
N ASP A 42 22.78 -4.78 -6.86
CA ASP A 42 23.23 -4.47 -5.49
C ASP A 42 22.67 -5.50 -4.50
N THR A 43 23.38 -6.63 -4.39
CA THR A 43 23.33 -7.67 -3.33
C THR A 43 22.02 -7.82 -2.55
N ILE A 44 21.04 -8.49 -3.17
CA ILE A 44 19.97 -9.19 -2.44
C ILE A 44 20.62 -10.33 -1.65
N PRO A 45 20.54 -10.37 -0.30
CA PRO A 45 21.01 -11.55 0.42
C PRO A 45 20.16 -12.74 0.02
N GLU A 46 20.79 -13.81 -0.48
CA GLU A 46 20.14 -14.98 -1.11
C GLU A 46 19.17 -15.75 -0.18
N ASN A 47 19.06 -15.36 1.09
CA ASN A 47 18.29 -16.04 2.13
C ASN A 47 17.09 -15.25 2.67
N VAL A 48 16.75 -14.09 2.11
CA VAL A 48 15.63 -13.26 2.61
C VAL A 48 14.27 -13.72 2.09
N LEU A 49 14.22 -14.22 0.85
CA LEU A 49 13.00 -14.69 0.19
C LEU A 49 13.19 -16.13 -0.27
N SER A 50 12.15 -16.95 -0.14
CA SER A 50 12.13 -18.27 -0.77
C SER A 50 12.10 -18.14 -2.29
N LYS A 51 12.48 -19.22 -2.99
CA LYS A 51 12.39 -19.26 -4.46
C LYS A 51 10.93 -19.10 -4.94
N GLU A 52 9.98 -19.65 -4.18
CA GLU A 52 8.55 -19.56 -4.48
C GLU A 52 8.03 -18.14 -4.29
N GLU A 53 8.41 -17.45 -3.20
CA GLU A 53 8.06 -16.06 -2.95
C GLU A 53 8.64 -15.14 -4.03
N LYS A 54 9.91 -15.32 -4.39
CA LYS A 54 10.55 -14.55 -5.46
C LYS A 54 9.82 -14.71 -6.79
N THR A 55 9.51 -15.95 -7.18
CA THR A 55 8.77 -16.24 -8.42
C THR A 55 7.38 -15.61 -8.39
N SER A 56 6.69 -15.72 -7.26
CA SER A 56 5.35 -15.15 -7.09
C SER A 56 5.38 -13.63 -7.23
N LEU A 57 6.33 -12.94 -6.59
CA LEU A 57 6.46 -11.48 -6.66
C LEU A 57 6.83 -10.99 -8.08
N GLU A 58 7.72 -11.71 -8.78
CA GLU A 58 8.04 -11.46 -10.20
C GLU A 58 6.80 -11.54 -11.09
N GLU A 59 5.94 -12.52 -10.84
CA GLU A 59 4.72 -12.73 -11.62
C GLU A 59 3.60 -11.75 -11.23
N ILE A 60 3.48 -11.38 -9.94
CA ILE A 60 2.52 -10.39 -9.43
C ILE A 60 2.74 -9.02 -10.09
N ASP A 61 4.00 -8.60 -10.28
CA ASP A 61 4.35 -7.30 -10.88
C ASP A 61 3.70 -7.07 -12.26
N LYS A 62 3.40 -8.14 -13.00
CA LYS A 62 2.76 -8.08 -14.33
C LYS A 62 1.29 -7.66 -14.29
N TYR A 63 0.66 -7.72 -13.13
CA TYR A 63 -0.75 -7.40 -12.92
C TYR A 63 -0.95 -6.08 -12.16
N LEU A 64 0.15 -5.38 -11.84
CA LEU A 64 0.12 -4.05 -11.23
C LEU A 64 0.04 -2.97 -12.29
N ASP A 65 -0.94 -2.09 -12.13
CA ASP A 65 -1.02 -0.84 -12.86
C ASP A 65 -0.71 0.30 -11.89
N TYR A 66 0.57 0.69 -11.88
CA TYR A 66 1.04 1.80 -11.06
C TYR A 66 0.29 3.09 -11.38
N GLN A 67 0.04 3.39 -12.67
CA GLN A 67 -0.57 4.65 -13.09
C GLN A 67 -1.97 4.84 -12.51
N ASN A 68 -2.74 3.75 -12.47
CA ASN A 68 -4.07 3.75 -11.91
C ASN A 68 -4.12 3.30 -10.43
N SER A 69 -2.96 2.98 -9.84
CA SER A 69 -2.84 2.39 -8.48
C SER A 69 -3.82 1.23 -8.32
N SER A 70 -3.77 0.30 -9.26
CA SER A 70 -4.72 -0.80 -9.34
C SER A 70 -4.04 -2.15 -9.56
N PHE A 71 -4.68 -3.21 -9.13
CA PHE A 71 -4.18 -4.57 -9.20
C PHE A 71 -5.26 -5.54 -9.66
N ASP A 72 -4.96 -6.32 -10.70
CA ASP A 72 -5.88 -7.33 -11.23
C ASP A 72 -5.70 -8.68 -10.51
N TYR A 73 -6.27 -8.77 -9.30
CA TYR A 73 -6.19 -9.95 -8.44
C TYR A 73 -6.81 -11.17 -9.11
N SER A 74 -7.98 -11.04 -9.75
CA SER A 74 -8.62 -12.17 -10.43
C SER A 74 -7.74 -12.75 -11.54
N LYS A 75 -7.00 -11.94 -12.32
CA LYS A 75 -6.05 -12.48 -13.29
C LYS A 75 -4.82 -13.09 -12.61
N ALA A 76 -4.25 -12.42 -11.61
CA ALA A 76 -3.08 -12.92 -10.88
C ALA A 76 -3.37 -14.28 -10.21
N LYS A 77 -4.55 -14.45 -9.61
CA LYS A 77 -5.00 -15.70 -8.97
C LYS A 77 -5.04 -16.90 -9.92
N ASN A 78 -5.26 -16.66 -11.22
CA ASN A 78 -5.29 -17.71 -12.24
C ASN A 78 -3.89 -18.07 -12.77
N ASN A 79 -2.84 -17.40 -12.31
CA ASN A 79 -1.45 -17.72 -12.70
C ASN A 79 -0.89 -18.84 -11.82
N PRO A 80 -0.56 -20.02 -12.38
CA PRO A 80 -0.07 -21.16 -11.60
C PRO A 80 1.32 -20.94 -10.98
N SER A 81 2.05 -19.91 -11.42
CA SER A 81 3.36 -19.54 -10.88
C SER A 81 3.28 -18.64 -9.64
N ILE A 82 2.08 -18.18 -9.28
CA ILE A 82 1.85 -17.34 -8.10
C ILE A 82 1.31 -18.20 -6.97
N ASP A 83 2.05 -18.26 -5.87
CA ASP A 83 1.58 -18.85 -4.62
C ASP A 83 0.42 -18.03 -4.01
N SER A 84 -0.65 -18.72 -3.61
CA SER A 84 -1.88 -18.10 -3.09
C SER A 84 -1.63 -17.34 -1.78
N HIS A 85 -0.75 -17.85 -0.92
CA HIS A 85 -0.41 -17.17 0.32
C HIS A 85 0.30 -15.84 0.03
N THR A 86 1.32 -15.87 -0.82
CA THR A 86 2.05 -14.67 -1.27
C THR A 86 1.14 -13.67 -1.97
N LEU A 87 0.24 -14.13 -2.85
CA LEU A 87 -0.74 -13.28 -3.51
C LEU A 87 -1.67 -12.58 -2.52
N ASN A 88 -2.24 -13.32 -1.58
CA ASN A 88 -3.17 -12.77 -0.59
C ASN A 88 -2.47 -11.77 0.33
N ASP A 89 -1.29 -12.11 0.85
CA ASP A 89 -0.52 -11.22 1.70
C ASP A 89 -0.09 -9.94 0.98
N PHE A 90 0.33 -10.06 -0.28
CA PHE A 90 0.65 -8.90 -1.11
C PHE A 90 -0.58 -8.02 -1.33
N THR A 91 -1.72 -8.62 -1.67
CA THR A 91 -2.98 -7.90 -1.91
C THR A 91 -3.46 -7.17 -0.67
N VAL A 92 -3.36 -7.79 0.50
CA VAL A 92 -3.67 -7.15 1.80
C VAL A 92 -2.85 -5.88 1.97
N GLY A 93 -1.55 -5.91 1.66
CA GLY A 93 -0.70 -4.72 1.75
C GLY A 93 -1.12 -3.61 0.78
N LEU A 94 -1.53 -3.97 -0.44
CA LEU A 94 -2.09 -3.01 -1.40
C LEU A 94 -3.40 -2.37 -0.90
N ILE A 95 -4.29 -3.15 -0.28
CA ILE A 95 -5.54 -2.65 0.32
C ILE A 95 -5.23 -1.63 1.43
N THR A 96 -4.23 -1.87 2.28
CA THR A 96 -3.83 -0.87 3.31
C THR A 96 -3.36 0.46 2.72
N GLN A 97 -2.95 0.46 1.44
CA GLN A 97 -2.50 1.63 0.69
C GLN A 97 -3.58 2.15 -0.28
N GLU A 98 -4.82 1.66 -0.15
CA GLU A 98 -6.00 2.05 -0.94
C GLU A 98 -5.84 1.86 -2.45
N TRP A 99 -5.09 0.84 -2.84
CA TRP A 99 -5.05 0.42 -4.23
C TRP A 99 -6.39 -0.19 -4.64
N LEU A 100 -6.81 0.08 -5.86
CA LEU A 100 -8.02 -0.48 -6.43
C LEU A 100 -7.77 -1.95 -6.81
N ILE A 101 -8.44 -2.87 -6.13
CA ILE A 101 -8.31 -4.31 -6.39
C ILE A 101 -9.46 -4.79 -7.28
N TYR A 102 -9.14 -5.34 -8.45
CA TYR A 102 -10.12 -5.98 -9.32
C TYR A 102 -10.24 -7.47 -8.96
N ALA A 103 -11.28 -7.79 -8.22
CA ALA A 103 -11.64 -9.15 -7.81
C ALA A 103 -13.16 -9.31 -7.66
N GLN A 104 -13.63 -10.55 -7.49
CA GLN A 104 -15.01 -10.78 -7.05
C GLN A 104 -15.18 -10.34 -5.59
N GLU A 105 -16.37 -9.88 -5.22
CA GLU A 105 -16.63 -9.34 -3.86
C GLU A 105 -16.33 -10.39 -2.78
N GLU A 106 -16.70 -11.65 -3.01
CA GLU A 106 -16.47 -12.76 -2.08
C GLU A 106 -14.99 -13.05 -1.85
N GLU A 107 -14.13 -12.70 -2.80
CA GLU A 107 -12.67 -12.85 -2.70
C GLU A 107 -12.04 -11.69 -1.92
N LEU A 108 -12.64 -10.50 -1.97
CA LEU A 108 -12.13 -9.30 -1.32
C LEU A 108 -12.43 -9.27 0.18
N VAL A 109 -13.62 -9.68 0.61
CA VAL A 109 -14.04 -9.64 2.03
C VAL A 109 -12.96 -10.16 3.00
N PRO A 110 -12.40 -11.37 2.84
CA PRO A 110 -11.38 -11.87 3.78
C PRO A 110 -10.05 -11.11 3.70
N LEU A 111 -9.73 -10.49 2.56
CA LEU A 111 -8.51 -9.70 2.38
C LEU A 111 -8.67 -8.31 3.02
N GLU A 112 -9.84 -7.70 2.90
CA GLU A 112 -10.21 -6.44 3.54
C GLU A 112 -10.25 -6.58 5.05
N GLU A 113 -10.89 -7.63 5.58
CA GLU A 113 -10.89 -7.92 7.02
C GLU A 113 -9.46 -8.05 7.56
N LYS A 114 -8.59 -8.77 6.84
CA LYS A 114 -7.17 -8.87 7.22
C LYS A 114 -6.46 -7.53 7.13
N ALA A 115 -6.70 -6.72 6.09
CA ALA A 115 -6.10 -5.39 5.96
C ALA A 115 -6.51 -4.44 7.10
N ASP A 116 -7.77 -4.49 7.52
CA ASP A 116 -8.31 -3.70 8.64
C ASP A 116 -7.59 -4.04 9.96
N THR A 117 -7.23 -5.31 10.17
CA THR A 117 -6.43 -5.70 11.36
C THR A 117 -5.03 -5.08 11.37
N LEU A 118 -4.44 -4.82 10.19
CA LEU A 118 -3.08 -4.29 10.07
C LEU A 118 -3.05 -2.76 10.19
N THR A 119 -4.15 -2.09 9.84
CA THR A 119 -4.19 -0.62 9.81
C THR A 119 -5.48 -0.08 10.45
N PRO A 120 -5.70 -0.27 11.76
CA PRO A 120 -6.90 0.24 12.43
C PRO A 120 -6.98 1.79 12.51
N PHE A 121 -5.96 2.52 12.03
CA PHE A 121 -5.81 3.96 12.23
C PHE A 121 -5.12 4.68 11.04
N ILE A 122 -5.80 4.96 9.92
CA ILE A 122 -5.23 5.89 8.90
C ILE A 122 -6.24 6.85 8.24
N THR A 123 -7.54 6.57 8.21
CA THR A 123 -8.48 7.40 7.43
C THR A 123 -8.54 8.86 7.91
N GLU A 124 -8.39 9.12 9.21
CA GLU A 124 -8.43 10.47 9.79
C GLU A 124 -7.09 11.25 9.68
N LEU A 125 -5.96 10.56 9.57
CA LEU A 125 -4.62 11.16 9.56
C LEU A 125 -4.08 11.40 8.15
N ARG A 126 -4.70 10.84 7.10
CA ARG A 126 -4.16 10.91 5.73
C ARG A 126 -4.14 12.32 5.13
N ALA A 127 -5.05 13.20 5.55
CA ALA A 127 -5.00 14.61 5.17
C ALA A 127 -3.78 15.36 5.76
N THR A 128 -3.07 14.75 6.71
CA THR A 128 -1.88 15.29 7.36
C THR A 128 -0.58 14.58 6.95
N CYS A 129 -0.63 13.67 5.95
CA CYS A 129 0.58 13.03 5.44
C CYS A 129 1.59 14.09 5.00
N SER A 130 2.83 13.92 5.44
CA SER A 130 3.94 14.81 5.13
C SER A 130 5.11 14.00 4.59
N GLY A 131 5.90 14.63 3.71
CA GLY A 131 6.99 13.98 3.00
C GLY A 131 6.59 13.51 1.60
N LYS A 132 7.48 12.74 0.97
CA LYS A 132 7.27 12.22 -0.38
C LYS A 132 7.37 10.70 -0.38
N ASN A 133 6.61 10.08 -1.27
CA ASN A 133 6.85 8.70 -1.65
C ASN A 133 7.71 8.65 -2.91
N GLY A 134 8.51 7.59 -3.09
CA GLY A 134 9.25 7.33 -4.32
C GLY A 134 10.64 6.77 -4.08
N PHE A 135 11.49 6.84 -5.10
CA PHE A 135 12.88 6.42 -5.04
C PHE A 135 13.82 7.62 -5.28
N GLN A 136 14.83 7.77 -4.43
CA GLN A 136 15.89 8.76 -4.54
C GLN A 136 17.15 8.08 -5.07
N LYS A 137 17.68 8.54 -6.21
CA LYS A 137 18.86 7.92 -6.85
C LYS A 137 20.18 8.20 -6.12
N LEU A 138 20.34 9.38 -5.51
CA LEU A 138 21.61 9.79 -4.89
C LEU A 138 21.39 10.60 -3.59
N PRO A 139 21.80 10.09 -2.42
CA PRO A 139 22.11 8.68 -2.14
C PRO A 139 20.89 7.76 -2.41
N PRO A 140 21.10 6.50 -2.84
CA PRO A 140 20.03 5.52 -3.04
C PRO A 140 19.17 5.34 -1.78
N ALA A 141 17.91 5.73 -1.86
CA ALA A 141 16.97 5.57 -0.75
C ALA A 141 15.52 5.46 -1.23
N LEU A 142 14.73 4.63 -0.56
CA LEU A 142 13.28 4.67 -0.65
C LEU A 142 12.75 5.81 0.20
N LEU A 143 11.84 6.60 -0.36
CA LEU A 143 11.14 7.66 0.32
C LEU A 143 9.74 7.16 0.65
N LEU A 144 9.37 7.21 1.92
CA LEU A 144 8.01 6.95 2.39
C LEU A 144 7.51 8.16 3.16
N ASN A 145 6.39 8.74 2.75
CA ASN A 145 5.71 9.77 3.50
C ASN A 145 5.27 9.23 4.87
N SER A 146 4.84 10.12 5.76
CA SER A 146 4.48 9.72 7.13
C SER A 146 3.37 8.66 7.19
N CYS A 147 2.44 8.64 6.23
CA CYS A 147 1.33 7.68 6.23
C CYS A 147 1.75 6.29 5.75
N SER A 148 2.51 6.19 4.66
CA SER A 148 3.05 4.92 4.18
C SER A 148 4.07 4.35 5.18
N ALA A 149 4.84 5.22 5.85
CA ALA A 149 5.74 4.81 6.93
C ALA A 149 4.98 4.24 8.14
N THR A 150 3.91 4.92 8.58
CA THR A 150 3.05 4.43 9.67
C THR A 150 2.35 3.13 9.29
N ALA A 151 1.84 3.01 8.07
CA ALA A 151 1.24 1.76 7.59
C ALA A 151 2.24 0.60 7.59
N LEU A 152 3.46 0.84 7.09
CA LEU A 152 4.52 -0.16 7.08
C LEU A 152 4.88 -0.64 8.50
N GLN A 153 5.01 0.31 9.44
CA GLN A 153 5.29 -0.03 10.84
C GLN A 153 4.12 -0.78 11.49
N ASN A 154 2.88 -0.35 11.28
CA ASN A 154 1.71 -0.99 11.89
C ASN A 154 1.56 -2.41 11.37
N ALA A 155 1.69 -2.62 10.05
CA ALA A 155 1.70 -3.94 9.45
C ALA A 155 2.81 -4.81 10.06
N TYR A 156 4.03 -4.28 10.20
CA TYR A 156 5.14 -4.99 10.83
C TYR A 156 4.84 -5.36 12.30
N THR A 157 4.36 -4.41 13.10
CA THR A 157 4.03 -4.64 14.52
C THR A 157 2.86 -5.62 14.69
N ALA A 158 1.92 -5.65 13.73
CA ALA A 158 0.84 -6.63 13.67
C ALA A 158 1.30 -8.02 13.18
N GLY A 159 2.59 -8.20 12.86
CA GLY A 159 3.14 -9.47 12.41
C GLY A 159 2.86 -9.78 10.94
N ALA A 160 2.67 -8.76 10.10
CA ALA A 160 2.48 -8.96 8.67
C ALA A 160 3.69 -9.63 8.01
N GLY A 161 3.41 -10.49 7.03
CA GLY A 161 4.44 -11.17 6.26
C GLY A 161 5.24 -10.23 5.36
N VAL A 162 6.38 -10.72 4.84
CA VAL A 162 7.25 -9.95 3.95
C VAL A 162 6.53 -9.50 2.69
N ALA A 163 5.62 -10.32 2.14
CA ALA A 163 4.83 -9.96 0.95
C ALA A 163 3.90 -8.75 1.20
N THR A 164 3.29 -8.65 2.38
CA THR A 164 2.46 -7.50 2.75
C THR A 164 3.30 -6.22 2.90
N LEU A 165 4.45 -6.31 3.57
CA LEU A 165 5.38 -5.19 3.71
C LEU A 165 5.94 -4.76 2.35
N ALA A 166 6.25 -5.73 1.48
CA ALA A 166 6.66 -5.49 0.11
C ALA A 166 5.59 -4.71 -0.66
N ALA A 167 4.34 -5.15 -0.58
CA ALA A 167 3.24 -4.45 -1.22
C ALA A 167 3.15 -3.00 -0.77
N ILE A 168 3.24 -2.71 0.54
CA ILE A 168 3.22 -1.33 1.07
C ILE A 168 4.36 -0.47 0.48
N ILE A 169 5.57 -1.04 0.41
CA ILE A 169 6.74 -0.35 -0.16
C ILE A 169 6.55 -0.14 -1.66
N THR A 170 6.14 -1.16 -2.41
CA THR A 170 5.89 -1.13 -3.85
C THR A 170 4.80 -0.11 -4.19
N SER A 171 3.68 -0.14 -3.48
CA SER A 171 2.57 0.78 -3.70
C SER A 171 2.93 2.23 -3.42
N ALA A 172 3.78 2.46 -2.42
CA ALA A 172 4.23 3.80 -2.08
C ALA A 172 5.27 4.29 -3.09
N THR A 173 6.29 3.50 -3.36
CA THR A 173 7.51 3.97 -4.06
C THR A 173 7.53 3.70 -5.55
N GLY A 174 6.69 2.79 -6.04
CA GLY A 174 6.70 2.31 -7.42
C GLY A 174 7.86 1.35 -7.75
N VAL A 175 8.61 0.90 -6.75
CA VAL A 175 9.66 -0.12 -6.97
C VAL A 175 9.04 -1.51 -7.09
N GLY A 176 9.63 -2.35 -7.95
CA GLY A 176 9.13 -3.72 -8.17
C GLY A 176 9.07 -4.56 -6.90
N SER A 177 8.13 -5.49 -6.87
CA SER A 177 7.74 -6.25 -5.68
C SER A 177 8.89 -7.04 -5.04
N ILE A 178 9.83 -7.54 -5.84
CA ILE A 178 11.04 -8.26 -5.35
C ILE A 178 11.95 -7.34 -4.55
N VAL A 179 12.17 -6.12 -5.06
CA VAL A 179 13.07 -5.14 -4.45
C VAL A 179 12.48 -4.70 -3.12
N ALA A 180 11.19 -4.38 -3.15
CA ALA A 180 10.41 -4.06 -1.97
C ALA A 180 10.45 -5.20 -0.93
N ALA A 181 10.26 -6.45 -1.35
CA ALA A 181 10.28 -7.62 -0.48
C ALA A 181 11.66 -7.88 0.14
N THR A 182 12.73 -7.67 -0.64
CA THR A 182 14.10 -7.76 -0.12
C THR A 182 14.33 -6.74 0.99
N ILE A 183 13.92 -5.49 0.75
CA ILE A 183 14.07 -4.41 1.73
C ILE A 183 13.19 -4.67 2.95
N ALA A 184 11.95 -5.11 2.75
CA ALA A 184 11.06 -5.52 3.82
C ALA A 184 11.67 -6.63 4.69
N GLY A 185 12.23 -7.67 4.07
CA GLY A 185 12.89 -8.74 4.81
C GLY A 185 14.15 -8.27 5.55
N LEU A 186 14.95 -7.37 4.96
CA LEU A 186 16.08 -6.73 5.66
C LEU A 186 15.62 -5.89 6.87
N LEU A 187 14.52 -5.14 6.74
CA LEU A 187 13.95 -4.37 7.84
C LEU A 187 13.48 -5.27 8.99
N THR A 188 12.89 -6.42 8.65
CA THR A 188 12.46 -7.43 9.62
C THR A 188 13.65 -8.02 10.38
N ILE A 189 14.77 -8.30 9.71
CA ILE A 189 15.97 -8.87 10.32
C ILE A 189 16.70 -7.83 11.20
N SER A 190 16.80 -6.60 10.73
CA SER A 190 17.69 -5.58 11.33
C SER A 190 17.13 -4.83 12.54
N SER A 191 15.93 -5.21 13.04
CA SER A 191 15.17 -4.37 14.00
C SER A 191 14.91 -2.94 13.48
N GLY A 192 15.09 -2.70 12.16
CA GLY A 192 15.22 -1.37 11.57
C GLY A 192 13.93 -0.55 11.61
N LEU A 193 12.78 -1.21 11.68
CA LEU A 193 11.48 -0.57 11.87
C LEU A 193 11.25 -0.13 13.33
N ALA A 194 11.55 -1.01 14.29
CA ALA A 194 11.18 -0.83 15.69
C ALA A 194 11.96 0.28 16.44
N GLY A 195 13.09 0.76 15.92
CA GLY A 195 14.02 1.59 16.70
C GLY A 195 14.28 3.04 16.28
N LEU A 196 14.30 3.38 14.98
CA LEU A 196 15.13 4.55 14.56
C LEU A 196 14.55 5.52 13.52
N CYS A 197 13.38 5.29 12.93
CA CYS A 197 12.83 6.28 11.99
C CYS A 197 11.98 7.33 12.73
N ASN A 198 12.57 8.00 13.73
CA ASN A 198 11.98 8.95 14.67
C ASN A 198 11.57 10.29 13.99
N SER A 199 10.73 10.21 12.95
CA SER A 199 10.21 11.34 12.17
C SER A 199 8.79 11.07 11.66
N TRP A 200 7.91 10.70 12.58
CA TRP A 200 6.51 10.44 12.25
C TRP A 200 5.76 11.75 12.24
N GLY A 201 5.94 12.46 11.13
CA GLY A 201 5.36 13.77 10.87
C GLY A 201 5.95 14.43 9.62
N ARG A 202 7.06 13.92 9.05
CA ARG A 202 7.64 14.41 7.78
C ARG A 202 7.99 13.31 6.78
N GLY A 203 7.84 12.04 7.14
CA GLY A 203 8.22 10.89 6.33
C GLY A 203 9.65 10.41 6.61
N ILE A 204 10.00 9.27 6.05
CA ILE A 204 11.26 8.57 6.27
C ILE A 204 11.98 8.27 4.95
N ARG A 205 13.31 8.18 5.01
CA ARG A 205 14.19 7.68 3.97
C ARG A 205 14.76 6.35 4.44
N ILE A 206 14.62 5.30 3.64
CA ILE A 206 15.19 3.98 3.92
C ILE A 206 16.32 3.76 2.92
N PHE A 207 17.55 3.66 3.43
CA PHE A 207 18.72 3.37 2.64
C PHE A 207 18.82 1.87 2.40
N LEU A 208 19.35 1.47 1.24
CA LEU A 208 19.56 0.07 0.89
C LEU A 208 20.50 -0.67 1.86
N THR A 209 21.30 0.07 2.62
CA THR A 209 22.17 -0.45 3.68
C THR A 209 21.41 -0.79 4.98
N GLY A 210 20.07 -0.64 5.00
CA GLY A 210 19.22 -0.93 6.16
C GLY A 210 19.06 0.23 7.15
N GLY A 211 19.77 1.35 6.95
CA GLY A 211 19.58 2.56 7.75
C GLY A 211 18.31 3.31 7.37
N CYS A 212 17.70 4.02 8.32
CA CYS A 212 16.61 4.95 8.04
C CYS A 212 16.81 6.32 8.71
N TRP A 213 16.29 7.37 8.08
CA TRP A 213 16.35 8.76 8.57
C TRP A 213 15.06 9.53 8.29
N SER A 214 14.83 10.66 8.97
CA SER A 214 13.78 11.61 8.57
C SER A 214 13.98 12.08 7.14
N GLN A 215 12.88 12.34 6.43
CA GLN A 215 12.92 13.17 5.23
C GLN A 215 13.23 14.62 5.52
#